data_AF-A0A5J4T589-F1
#
_entry.id   AF-A0A5J4T589-F1
#
_cell.length_a   1.000
_cell.length_b   1.000
_cell.length_c   1.000
_cell.angle_alpha   90.00
_cell.angle_beta   90.00
_cell.angle_gamma   90.00
#
_symmetry.space_group_name_H-M   'P 1'
#
loop_
_entity.id
_entity.type
_entity.pdbx_description
1 polymer ?
#
loop_
_entity_poly.entity_id
_entity_poly.type
_entity_poly.pdbx_seq_one_letter_code
_entity_poly.pdbx_strand_id
1 'polypeptide(L)' 'MTVPKEYNVQGSLNGLGLDILLEVLTETPSEKDAQRLVAVSKQTLKLKDHPRFFMTTENL' A
#
# COMPACT_ATOMS: atom_id res chain seq x y z
N MET A 1 -1.05 -19.70 23.66
CA MET A 1 -1.61 -19.06 22.44
C MET A 1 -0.69 -19.35 21.28
N THR A 2 -1.13 -20.17 20.33
CA THR A 2 -0.41 -20.42 19.07
C THR A 2 -0.66 -19.26 18.12
N VAL A 3 0.38 -18.48 17.82
CA VAL A 3 0.31 -17.42 16.81
C VAL A 3 -0.02 -18.08 15.46
N PRO A 4 -1.11 -17.66 14.77
CA PRO A 4 -1.44 -18.20 13.46
C PRO A 4 -0.28 -17.95 12.49
N LYS A 5 0.40 -19.01 12.04
CA LYS A 5 1.53 -18.89 11.11
C LYS A 5 1.09 -18.72 9.65
N GLU A 6 -0.16 -19.04 9.34
CA GLU A 6 -0.70 -19.02 7.97
C GLU A 6 -0.90 -17.61 7.39
N TYR A 7 -1.05 -16.59 8.25
CA TYR A 7 -1.32 -15.22 7.82
C TYR A 7 -0.09 -14.30 7.85
N ASN A 8 1.07 -14.80 8.31
CA ASN A 8 2.30 -14.03 8.33
C ASN A 8 3.03 -14.16 6.99
N VAL A 9 2.63 -13.34 6.01
CA VAL A 9 3.48 -13.08 4.85
C VAL A 9 4.81 -12.55 5.38
N GLN A 10 5.94 -13.10 4.94
CA GLN A 10 7.26 -12.62 5.35
C GLN A 10 7.39 -11.13 5.00
N GLY A 11 7.54 -10.28 6.01
CA GLY A 11 7.56 -8.82 5.84
C GLY A 11 6.20 -8.12 6.00
N SER A 12 5.11 -8.84 6.29
CA SER A 12 3.76 -8.28 6.49
C SER A 12 3.34 -7.38 5.32
N LEU A 13 2.78 -6.19 5.58
CA LEU A 13 2.43 -5.19 4.57
C LEU A 13 3.60 -4.83 3.64
N ASN A 14 4.81 -4.73 4.19
CA ASN A 14 6.03 -4.47 3.42
C ASN A 14 6.45 -5.67 2.54
N GLY A 15 5.93 -6.87 2.82
CA GLY A 15 6.19 -8.08 2.04
C GLY A 15 5.33 -8.23 0.79
N LEU A 16 4.28 -7.41 0.62
CA LEU A 16 3.28 -7.55 -0.45
C LEU A 16 3.79 -7.08 -1.83
N GLY A 17 4.89 -6.33 -1.89
CA GLY A 17 5.38 -5.73 -3.15
C GLY A 17 4.61 -4.48 -3.57
N LEU A 18 5.14 -3.73 -4.54
CA LEU A 18 4.62 -2.40 -4.90
C LEU A 18 3.25 -2.46 -5.60
N ASP A 19 3.00 -3.48 -6.44
CA ASP A 19 1.74 -3.60 -7.18
C ASP A 19 0.55 -3.85 -6.26
N ILE A 20 0.67 -4.79 -5.31
CA ILE A 20 -0.40 -5.10 -4.34
C ILE A 20 -0.62 -3.91 -3.40
N LEU A 21 0.45 -3.26 -2.96
CA LEU A 21 0.35 -2.06 -2.14
C LEU A 21 -0.37 -0.91 -2.86
N LEU A 22 -0.24 -0.83 -4.19
CA LEU A 22 -0.95 0.14 -4.99
C LEU A 22 -2.44 -0.21 -5.12
N GLU A 23 -2.79 -1.49 -5.29
CA GLU A 23 -4.19 -1.94 -5.26
C GLU A 23 -4.87 -1.58 -3.93
N VAL A 24 -4.21 -1.86 -2.81
CA VAL A 24 -4.69 -1.47 -1.47
C VAL A 24 -4.88 0.05 -1.36
N LEU A 25 -3.98 0.83 -1.96
CA LEU A 25 -4.11 2.28 -2.00
C LEU A 25 -5.33 2.72 -2.82
N THR A 26 -5.57 2.09 -3.98
CA THR A 26 -6.70 2.41 -4.87
C THR A 26 -8.05 2.02 -4.28
N GLU A 27 -8.09 0.99 -3.45
CA GLU A 27 -9.29 0.57 -2.72
C GLU A 27 -9.54 1.39 -1.45
N THR A 28 -8.61 2.27 -1.07
CA THR A 28 -8.76 3.12 0.11
C THR A 28 -9.78 4.22 -0.18
N PRO A 29 -10.94 4.27 0.50
CA PRO A 29 -12.04 5.18 0.13
C PRO A 29 -11.79 6.65 0.47
N SER A 30 -10.77 6.93 1.28
CA SER A 30 -10.44 8.26 1.78
C SER A 30 -9.07 8.66 1.27
N GLU A 31 -9.00 9.71 0.45
CA GLU A 31 -7.72 10.25 -0.04
C GLU A 31 -6.76 10.60 1.10
N LYS A 32 -7.31 11.10 2.21
CA LYS A 32 -6.52 11.45 3.39
C LYS A 32 -5.87 10.23 4.02
N ASP A 33 -6.56 9.10 4.00
CA ASP A 33 -6.02 7.84 4.54
C ASP A 33 -5.07 7.18 3.54
N ALA A 34 -5.31 7.31 2.24
CA ALA A 34 -4.36 6.91 1.20
C ALA A 34 -3.04 7.70 1.33
N GLN A 35 -3.10 9.03 1.48
CA GLN A 35 -1.92 9.87 1.70
C GLN A 35 -1.16 9.47 2.97
N ARG A 36 -1.88 9.17 4.06
CA ARG A 36 -1.27 8.66 5.29
C ARG A 36 -0.58 7.33 5.07
N LEU A 37 -1.19 6.40 4.33
CA LEU A 37 -0.64 5.09 4.01
C LEU A 37 0.69 5.19 3.24
N VAL A 38 0.76 6.08 2.24
CA VAL A 38 1.99 6.37 1.48
C VAL A 38 3.09 6.93 2.38
N ALA A 39 2.73 7.71 3.41
CA ALA A 39 3.68 8.33 4.32
C ALA A 39 4.17 7.43 5.47
N VAL A 40 3.60 6.22 5.66
CA VAL A 40 3.93 5.34 6.80
C VAL A 40 5.37 4.82 6.76
N SER A 41 5.90 4.45 5.58
CA SER A 41 7.20 3.79 5.48
C SER A 41 7.98 4.21 4.24
N LYS A 42 9.30 3.96 4.22
CA LYS A 42 10.14 4.21 3.03
C LYS A 42 9.70 3.40 1.82
N GLN A 43 9.05 2.26 2.03
CA GLN A 43 8.57 1.41 0.95
C GLN A 43 7.24 1.91 0.40
N THR A 44 6.31 2.30 1.27
CA THR A 44 5.05 2.91 0.83
C THR A 44 5.30 4.29 0.21
N LEU A 45 6.35 5.00 0.63
CA LEU A 45 6.76 6.25 -0.01
C LEU A 45 7.17 6.05 -1.48
N LYS A 46 7.71 4.88 -1.86
CA LYS A 46 8.05 4.57 -3.27
C LYS A 46 6.82 4.42 -4.16
N LEU A 47 5.62 4.27 -3.59
CA LEU A 47 4.38 4.22 -4.36
C LEU A 47 4.15 5.52 -5.12
N LYS A 48 4.62 6.67 -4.59
CA LYS A 48 4.52 7.97 -5.27
C LYS A 48 5.28 8.02 -6.60
N ASP A 49 6.35 7.23 -6.72
CA ASP A 49 7.21 7.18 -7.91
C ASP A 49 6.69 6.12 -8.90
N HIS A 50 5.62 5.41 -8.54
CA HIS A 50 5.05 4.34 -9.37
C HIS A 50 4.21 4.94 -10.50
N PRO A 51 4.39 4.52 -11.77
CA PRO A 51 3.67 5.09 -12.91
C PRO A 51 2.15 5.04 -12.77
N ARG A 52 1.63 3.96 -12.16
CA ARG A 52 0.19 3.76 -11.94
C ARG A 52 -0.38 4.62 -10.80
N PHE A 53 0.45 5.25 -9.97
CA PHE A 53 -0.03 6.14 -8.89
C PHE A 53 -0.66 7.42 -9.46
N PHE A 54 -0.11 7.95 -10.55
CA PHE A 54 -0.62 9.17 -11.18
C PHE A 54 -1.93 8.95 -11.95
N MET A 55 -2.16 7.74 -12.49
CA MET A 55 -3.45 7.39 -13.11
C MET A 55 -4.60 7.40 -12.11
N THR A 56 -4.33 7.13 -10.83
CA THR A 56 -5.36 7.18 -9.78
C THR A 56 -5.71 8.61 -9.39
N THR A 57 -4.76 9.55 -9.50
CA THR A 57 -5.00 10.96 -9.17
C THR A 57 -5.70 11.74 -10.29
N GLU A 58 -5.62 11.28 -11.55
CA GLU A 58 -6.32 11.91 -12.69
C GLU A 58 -7.80 11.52 -12.81
N ASN A 59 -8.24 10.47 -12.12
CA ASN A 59 -9.64 9.99 -12.16
C ASN A 59 -10.48 10.45 -10.94
N LEU A 60 -9.99 11.44 -10.18
CA LEU A 60 -10.70 12.09 -9.07
C LEU A 60 -11.17 13.50 -9.46
#